data_AF-A0A3D3CY19-F1
#
_entry.id   AF-A0A3D3CY19-F1
#
_cell.length_a   1.000
_cell.length_b   1.000
_cell.length_c   1.000
_cell.angle_alpha   90.00
_cell.angle_beta   90.00
_cell.angle_gamma   90.00
#
_symmetry.space_group_name_H-M   'P 1'
#
loop_
_entity.id
_entity.type
_entity.pdbx_description
1 polymer ?
#
loop_
_entity_poly.entity_id
_entity_poly.type
_entity_poly.pdbx_seq_one_letter_code
_entity_poly.pdbx_strand_id
1 'polypeptide(L)'
;IDKGRVDALLEDAKENAEHVMLVDLARNDLSRLCTDVSVVYFREVQYYSHVIHLVSEVKGKLKKGSNPFELLAVTFPAGTLSGAPKIRAMELISTYEPTARSYYGGCIGFVGFDGSCTQAIMIRSLLSRRNTLTYQAGAGIVAASIPQSELEEVNHKLGALKRAIHLAETI
;
A
#
# COMPACT_ATOMS: atom_id res chain seq x y z
N ILE A 1 -16.11 -8.46 17.35
CA ILE A 1 -15.52 -8.38 16.00
C ILE A 1 -15.85 -9.71 15.32
N ASP A 2 -16.51 -9.63 14.18
CA ASP A 2 -17.43 -10.65 13.67
C ASP A 2 -16.68 -11.73 12.86
N LYS A 3 -16.65 -12.98 13.36
CA LYS A 3 -15.95 -14.10 12.69
C LYS A 3 -16.43 -14.33 11.26
N GLY A 4 -17.72 -14.11 10.98
CA GLY A 4 -18.27 -14.29 9.64
C GLY A 4 -17.71 -13.29 8.59
N ARG A 5 -17.25 -12.12 9.02
CA ARG A 5 -16.58 -11.15 8.12
C ARG A 5 -15.15 -11.57 7.78
N VAL A 6 -14.49 -12.31 8.67
CA VAL A 6 -13.14 -12.82 8.44
C VAL A 6 -13.17 -13.98 7.44
N ASP A 7 -14.10 -14.90 7.63
CA ASP A 7 -14.27 -16.06 6.74
C ASP A 7 -14.62 -15.60 5.32
N ALA A 8 -15.54 -14.62 5.19
CA ALA A 8 -15.87 -14.03 3.89
C ALA A 8 -14.66 -13.39 3.18
N LEU A 9 -13.76 -12.75 3.93
CA LEU A 9 -12.55 -12.12 3.39
C LEU A 9 -11.49 -13.15 2.96
N LEU A 10 -11.42 -14.28 3.68
CA LEU A 10 -10.53 -15.39 3.34
C LEU A 10 -11.04 -16.20 2.15
N GLU A 11 -12.35 -16.26 1.93
CA GLU A 11 -12.98 -16.98 0.82
C GLU A 11 -13.12 -16.14 -0.46
N ASP A 12 -12.92 -14.82 -0.38
CA ASP A 12 -12.99 -13.94 -1.55
C ASP A 12 -11.84 -14.23 -2.53
N ALA A 13 -12.19 -14.90 -3.63
CA ALA A 13 -11.24 -15.27 -4.68
C ALA A 13 -10.57 -14.07 -5.36
N LYS A 14 -11.26 -12.91 -5.43
CA LYS A 14 -10.73 -11.68 -6.04
C LYS A 14 -9.63 -11.10 -5.15
N GLU A 15 -9.96 -10.84 -3.89
CA GLU A 15 -9.03 -10.26 -2.92
C GLU A 15 -7.80 -11.17 -2.72
N ASN A 16 -8.00 -12.49 -2.73
CA ASN A 16 -6.91 -13.44 -2.65
C ASN A 16 -5.97 -13.40 -3.87
N ALA A 17 -6.52 -13.28 -5.08
CA ALA A 17 -5.72 -13.19 -6.29
C ALA A 17 -4.90 -11.89 -6.32
N GLU A 18 -5.51 -10.77 -5.93
CA GLU A 18 -4.82 -9.48 -5.80
C GLU A 18 -3.69 -9.57 -4.77
N HIS A 19 -3.98 -10.14 -3.60
CA HIS A 19 -3.01 -10.28 -2.52
C HIS A 19 -1.80 -11.15 -2.93
N VAL A 20 -2.05 -12.30 -3.56
CA VAL A 20 -0.97 -13.18 -4.06
C VAL A 20 -0.07 -12.45 -5.05
N MET A 21 -0.67 -11.73 -5.99
CA MET A 21 0.08 -10.95 -6.98
C MET A 21 1.00 -9.91 -6.33
N LEU A 22 0.52 -9.24 -5.28
CA LEU A 22 1.29 -8.24 -4.55
C LEU A 22 2.39 -8.85 -3.68
N VAL A 23 2.16 -10.02 -3.10
CA VAL A 23 3.19 -10.79 -2.37
C VAL A 23 4.31 -11.20 -3.33
N ASP A 24 3.97 -11.68 -4.53
CA ASP A 24 4.97 -12.06 -5.53
C ASP A 24 5.75 -10.85 -6.05
N LEU A 25 5.10 -9.71 -6.22
CA LEU A 25 5.79 -8.47 -6.55
C LEU A 25 6.78 -8.05 -5.44
N ALA A 26 6.38 -8.14 -4.17
CA ALA A 26 7.27 -7.84 -3.05
C ALA A 26 8.47 -8.81 -2.98
N ARG A 27 8.25 -10.10 -3.26
CA ARG A 27 9.34 -11.09 -3.40
C ARG A 27 10.28 -10.74 -4.54
N ASN A 28 9.73 -10.35 -5.70
CA ASN A 28 10.53 -9.95 -6.85
C ASN A 28 11.40 -8.72 -6.54
N ASP A 29 10.81 -7.69 -5.94
CA ASP A 29 11.52 -6.47 -5.56
C ASP A 29 12.68 -6.78 -4.61
N LEU A 30 12.44 -7.56 -3.54
CA LEU A 30 13.48 -7.94 -2.58
C LEU A 30 14.55 -8.83 -3.21
N SER A 31 14.20 -9.74 -4.13
CA SER A 31 15.16 -10.67 -4.75
C SER A 31 16.28 -10.00 -5.54
N ARG A 32 16.08 -8.75 -5.98
CA ARG A 32 17.09 -7.97 -6.71
C ARG A 32 18.32 -7.71 -5.85
N LEU A 33 18.13 -7.37 -4.56
CA LEU A 33 19.19 -6.95 -3.65
C LEU A 33 19.39 -7.85 -2.42
N CYS A 34 18.47 -8.79 -2.17
CA CYS A 34 18.51 -9.71 -1.05
C CYS A 34 18.74 -11.16 -1.50
N THR A 35 19.27 -11.98 -0.59
CA THR A 35 19.29 -13.45 -0.65
C THR A 35 18.30 -14.02 0.36
N ASP A 36 18.02 -15.32 0.31
CA ASP A 36 17.10 -16.01 1.23
C ASP A 36 15.72 -15.34 1.31
N VAL A 37 15.19 -14.88 0.17
CA VAL A 37 13.89 -14.19 0.14
C VAL A 37 12.75 -15.19 0.34
N SER A 38 11.97 -15.00 1.41
CA SER A 38 10.88 -15.89 1.78
C SER A 38 9.65 -15.12 2.28
N VAL A 39 8.48 -15.75 2.16
CA VAL A 39 7.25 -15.27 2.78
C VAL A 39 7.20 -15.86 4.18
N VAL A 40 7.21 -15.00 5.20
CA VAL A 40 7.24 -15.40 6.63
C VAL A 40 5.83 -15.66 7.13
N TYR A 41 4.93 -14.74 6.83
CA TYR A 41 3.50 -14.86 7.11
C TYR A 41 2.75 -14.71 5.81
N PHE A 42 1.81 -15.62 5.55
CA PHE A 42 0.99 -15.59 4.37
C PHE A 42 -0.48 -15.53 4.77
N ARG A 43 -1.15 -14.42 4.41
CA ARG A 43 -2.59 -14.20 4.66
C ARG A 43 -2.97 -14.34 6.13
N GLU A 44 -2.17 -13.74 7.00
CA GLU A 44 -2.50 -13.68 8.42
C GLU A 44 -3.48 -12.53 8.67
N VAL A 45 -4.51 -12.81 9.47
CA VAL A 45 -5.55 -11.85 9.82
C VAL A 45 -5.02 -10.95 10.94
N GLN A 46 -4.80 -9.67 10.66
CA GLN A 46 -4.45 -8.67 11.67
C GLN A 46 -5.65 -7.81 12.05
N TYR A 47 -5.81 -7.61 13.36
CA TYR A 47 -6.87 -6.81 13.95
C TYR A 47 -6.35 -5.41 14.26
N TYR A 48 -6.86 -4.41 13.55
CA TYR A 48 -6.70 -3.00 13.89
C TYR A 48 -7.97 -2.47 14.55
N SER A 49 -7.89 -1.29 15.18
CA SER A 49 -8.97 -0.71 16.00
C SER A 49 -10.34 -0.65 15.30
N HIS A 50 -10.38 -0.52 13.98
CA HIS A 50 -11.62 -0.37 13.20
C HIS A 50 -11.69 -1.24 11.94
N VAL A 51 -10.65 -2.01 11.60
CA VAL A 51 -10.58 -2.80 10.37
C VAL A 51 -9.79 -4.09 10.60
N ILE A 52 -10.11 -5.10 9.81
CA ILE A 52 -9.39 -6.37 9.73
C ILE A 52 -8.64 -6.37 8.41
N HIS A 53 -7.34 -6.63 8.41
CA HIS A 53 -6.54 -6.73 7.18
C HIS A 53 -5.93 -8.12 7.05
N LEU A 54 -5.88 -8.64 5.82
CA LEU A 54 -5.00 -9.74 5.46
C LEU A 54 -3.60 -9.17 5.22
N VAL A 55 -2.65 -9.65 6.01
CA VAL A 55 -1.26 -9.20 5.95
C VAL A 55 -0.38 -10.38 5.56
N SER A 56 0.55 -10.12 4.65
CA SER A 56 1.67 -11.01 4.40
C SER A 56 2.97 -10.27 4.66
N GLU A 57 3.96 -11.00 5.18
CA GLU A 57 5.29 -10.45 5.42
C GLU A 57 6.31 -11.18 4.53
N VAL A 58 7.09 -10.42 3.76
CA VAL A 58 8.19 -10.95 2.95
C VAL A 58 9.50 -10.43 3.54
N LYS A 59 10.44 -11.35 3.80
CA LYS A 59 11.79 -11.03 4.30
C LYS A 59 12.84 -11.53 3.34
N GLY A 60 14.01 -10.89 3.40
CA GLY A 60 15.23 -11.35 2.75
C GLY A 60 16.43 -10.80 3.49
N LYS A 61 17.59 -11.42 3.30
CA LYS A 61 18.86 -10.93 3.83
C LYS A 61 19.52 -10.03 2.79
N LEU A 62 19.77 -8.78 3.15
CA LEU A 62 20.47 -7.86 2.26
C LEU A 62 21.87 -8.41 1.93
N LYS A 63 22.27 -8.38 0.65
CA LYS A 63 23.61 -8.80 0.22
C LYS A 63 24.67 -7.92 0.91
N LYS A 64 25.83 -8.51 1.24
CA LYS A 64 26.94 -7.78 1.85
C LYS A 64 27.41 -6.65 0.92
N GLY A 65 27.60 -5.46 1.47
CA GLY A 65 28.05 -4.28 0.71
C GLY A 65 26.96 -3.57 -0.08
N SER A 66 25.70 -4.01 -0.01
CA SER A 66 24.59 -3.28 -0.63
C SER A 66 24.35 -1.95 0.06
N ASN A 67 23.96 -0.94 -0.73
CA ASN A 67 23.56 0.35 -0.21
C ASN A 67 22.08 0.31 0.27
N PRO A 68 21.77 0.62 1.55
CA PRO A 68 20.39 0.67 2.03
C PRO A 68 19.47 1.62 1.25
N PHE A 69 20.01 2.70 0.68
CA PHE A 69 19.25 3.62 -0.17
C PHE A 69 18.90 3.01 -1.54
N GLU A 70 19.69 2.07 -2.03
CA GLU A 70 19.39 1.34 -3.26
C GLU A 70 18.20 0.39 -3.05
N LEU A 71 18.10 -0.23 -1.87
CA LEU A 71 16.94 -1.04 -1.49
C LEU A 71 15.65 -0.21 -1.51
N LEU A 72 15.71 1.03 -1.00
CA LEU A 72 14.60 1.97 -1.06
C LEU A 72 14.21 2.25 -2.51
N ALA A 73 15.17 2.61 -3.37
CA ALA A 73 14.91 2.92 -4.77
C ALA A 73 14.34 1.73 -5.56
N VAL A 74 14.78 0.51 -5.27
CA VAL A 74 14.33 -0.71 -5.96
C VAL A 74 12.91 -1.13 -5.56
N THR A 75 12.58 -0.98 -4.27
CA THR A 75 11.26 -1.38 -3.74
C THR A 75 10.20 -0.31 -3.96
N PHE A 76 10.59 0.94 -4.19
CA PHE A 76 9.70 2.07 -4.41
C PHE A 76 9.17 2.17 -5.87
N PRO A 77 7.93 2.66 -6.08
CA PRO A 77 6.86 2.79 -5.09
C PRO A 77 6.26 1.42 -4.74
N ALA A 78 5.47 1.39 -3.68
CA ALA A 78 4.82 0.16 -3.24
C ALA A 78 3.91 -0.43 -4.32
N GLY A 79 3.97 -1.77 -4.48
CA GLY A 79 3.13 -2.52 -5.42
C GLY A 79 1.64 -2.27 -5.22
N THR A 80 1.20 -2.19 -3.97
CA THR A 80 -0.19 -1.92 -3.56
C THR A 80 -0.73 -0.58 -4.06
N LEU A 81 0.14 0.37 -4.39
CA LEU A 81 -0.22 1.71 -4.86
C LEU A 81 0.13 1.92 -6.34
N SER A 82 0.76 0.96 -7.00
CA SER A 82 1.12 1.02 -8.41
C SER A 82 0.38 -0.05 -9.20
N GLY A 83 0.75 -1.31 -8.99
CA GLY A 83 0.16 -2.49 -9.62
C GLY A 83 1.25 -3.46 -10.09
N ALA A 84 0.84 -4.52 -10.79
CA ALA A 84 1.75 -5.49 -11.37
C ALA A 84 1.37 -5.77 -12.86
N PRO A 85 2.32 -5.74 -13.80
CA PRO A 85 3.73 -5.35 -13.67
C PRO A 85 3.92 -3.86 -13.31
N LYS A 86 4.81 -3.56 -12.34
CA LYS A 86 4.94 -2.23 -11.70
C LYS A 86 5.14 -1.08 -12.68
N ILE A 87 6.08 -1.21 -13.62
CA ILE A 87 6.39 -0.15 -14.60
C ILE A 87 5.17 0.15 -15.46
N ARG A 88 4.55 -0.89 -16.03
CA ARG A 88 3.38 -0.71 -16.90
C ARG A 88 2.19 -0.13 -16.14
N ALA A 89 1.97 -0.54 -14.90
CA ALA A 89 0.92 0.01 -14.06
C ALA A 89 1.14 1.51 -13.79
N MET A 90 2.38 1.93 -13.51
CA MET A 90 2.71 3.35 -13.32
C MET A 90 2.52 4.18 -14.60
N GLU A 91 2.83 3.63 -15.78
CA GLU A 91 2.55 4.31 -17.06
C GLU A 91 1.05 4.55 -17.28
N LEU A 92 0.22 3.54 -16.99
CA LEU A 92 -1.23 3.65 -17.10
C LEU A 92 -1.78 4.66 -16.09
N ILE A 93 -1.32 4.60 -14.84
CA ILE A 93 -1.66 5.59 -13.81
C ILE A 93 -1.32 7.00 -14.30
N SER A 94 -0.11 7.20 -14.82
CA SER A 94 0.31 8.52 -15.33
C SER A 94 -0.49 8.97 -16.56
N THR A 95 -1.07 8.03 -17.32
CA THR A 95 -1.90 8.32 -18.49
C THR A 95 -3.31 8.74 -18.08
N TYR A 96 -3.88 8.08 -17.07
CA TYR A 96 -5.28 8.25 -16.67
C TYR A 96 -5.50 9.23 -15.53
N GLU A 97 -4.52 9.42 -14.64
CA GLU A 97 -4.65 10.41 -13.57
C GLU A 97 -4.42 11.83 -14.12
N PRO A 98 -5.31 12.78 -13.79
CA PRO A 98 -5.23 14.14 -14.33
C PRO A 98 -4.09 14.97 -13.73
N THR A 99 -3.46 14.49 -12.66
CA THR A 99 -2.46 15.22 -11.88
C THR A 99 -1.40 14.28 -11.35
N ALA A 100 -0.17 14.78 -11.17
CA ALA A 100 0.87 14.03 -10.44
C ALA A 100 0.44 13.79 -8.98
N ARG A 101 0.73 12.59 -8.47
CA ARG A 101 0.32 12.15 -7.12
C ARG A 101 0.97 12.88 -5.95
N SER A 102 2.06 13.62 -6.19
CA SER A 102 2.81 14.33 -5.14
C SER A 102 3.23 13.37 -4.01
N TYR A 103 2.56 13.43 -2.86
CA TYR A 103 2.85 12.61 -1.68
C TYR A 103 2.12 11.26 -1.72
N TYR A 104 0.98 11.16 -2.43
CA TYR A 104 0.12 9.99 -2.39
C TYR A 104 0.81 8.77 -3.03
N GLY A 105 0.88 7.68 -2.27
CA GLY A 105 1.61 6.46 -2.68
C GLY A 105 3.14 6.58 -2.62
N GLY A 106 3.65 7.73 -2.16
CA GLY A 106 5.04 7.88 -1.72
C GLY A 106 5.28 7.23 -0.36
N CYS A 107 6.38 7.58 0.29
CA CYS A 107 6.77 7.02 1.58
C CYS A 107 7.29 8.11 2.54
N ILE A 108 7.03 7.93 3.83
CA ILE A 108 7.55 8.76 4.93
C ILE A 108 8.21 7.86 5.97
N GLY A 109 9.35 8.25 6.52
CA GLY A 109 10.10 7.40 7.43
C GLY A 109 11.45 7.96 7.82
N PHE A 110 12.31 7.07 8.32
CA PHE A 110 13.67 7.38 8.76
C PHE A 110 14.68 6.42 8.16
N VAL A 111 15.89 6.95 7.91
CA VAL A 111 17.08 6.17 7.59
C VAL A 111 18.14 6.52 8.64
N GLY A 112 18.58 5.52 9.39
CA GLY A 112 19.63 5.67 10.40
C GLY A 112 21.03 5.69 9.78
N PHE A 113 21.98 6.25 10.52
CA PHE A 113 23.41 6.24 10.13
C PHE A 113 24.02 4.83 10.12
N ASP A 114 23.37 3.87 10.79
CA ASP A 114 23.70 2.46 10.80
C ASP A 114 23.15 1.70 9.57
N GLY A 115 22.45 2.40 8.67
CA GLY A 115 21.81 1.81 7.50
C GLY A 115 20.43 1.20 7.78
N SER A 116 19.93 1.30 9.01
CA SER A 116 18.54 0.93 9.32
C SER A 116 17.58 1.86 8.56
N CYS A 117 16.47 1.30 8.10
CA CYS A 117 15.52 2.05 7.30
C CYS A 117 14.10 1.56 7.61
N THR A 118 13.22 2.48 8.02
CA THR A 118 11.81 2.18 8.27
C THR A 118 10.96 3.26 7.64
N GLN A 119 9.97 2.84 6.87
CA GLN A 119 9.09 3.73 6.13
C GLN A 119 7.66 3.22 6.17
N ALA A 120 6.72 4.15 6.08
CA ALA A 120 5.32 3.90 5.85
C ALA A 120 4.90 4.49 4.50
N ILE A 121 4.00 3.80 3.79
CA ILE A 121 3.41 4.34 2.57
C ILE A 121 2.50 5.51 2.97
N MET A 122 2.59 6.63 2.26
CA MET A 122 1.74 7.80 2.47
C MET A 122 0.35 7.57 1.86
N ILE A 123 -0.47 6.83 2.61
CA ILE A 123 -1.91 6.66 2.41
C ILE A 123 -2.65 7.16 3.65
N ARG A 124 -3.96 7.40 3.53
CA ARG A 124 -4.78 7.93 4.63
C ARG A 124 -4.12 9.17 5.27
N SER A 125 -3.57 10.05 4.44
CA SER A 125 -2.80 11.22 4.85
C SER A 125 -3.31 12.49 4.16
N LEU A 126 -3.16 13.62 4.84
CA LEU A 126 -3.51 14.96 4.36
C LEU A 126 -2.24 15.75 4.07
N LEU A 127 -2.15 16.35 2.88
CA LEU A 127 -1.14 17.37 2.60
C LEU A 127 -1.74 18.74 2.87
N SER A 128 -1.21 19.45 3.87
CA SER A 128 -1.57 20.84 4.14
C SER A 128 -0.60 21.79 3.43
N ARG A 129 -1.13 22.63 2.54
CA ARG A 129 -0.33 23.64 1.83
C ARG A 129 -1.19 24.84 1.50
N ARG A 130 -0.73 26.05 1.85
CA ARG A 130 -1.41 27.33 1.54
C ARG A 130 -2.90 27.32 1.94
N ASN A 131 -3.16 26.94 3.19
CA ASN A 131 -4.52 26.83 3.73
C ASN A 131 -5.46 25.88 2.95
N THR A 132 -4.88 24.95 2.18
CA THR A 132 -5.62 23.93 1.44
C THR A 132 -5.17 22.56 1.94
N LEU A 133 -6.12 21.71 2.31
CA LEU A 133 -5.89 20.31 2.62
C LEU A 133 -6.19 19.47 1.37
N THR A 134 -5.19 18.75 0.88
CA THR A 134 -5.35 17.76 -0.19
C THR A 134 -5.33 16.37 0.41
N TYR A 135 -6.27 15.52 -0.01
CA TYR A 135 -6.32 14.10 0.33
C TYR A 135 -6.64 13.27 -0.91
N GLN A 136 -6.05 12.08 -1.00
CA GLN A 136 -6.24 11.17 -2.12
C GLN A 136 -6.37 9.73 -1.61
N ALA A 137 -7.18 8.94 -2.32
CA ALA A 137 -7.28 7.50 -2.17
C ALA A 137 -7.54 6.87 -3.53
N GLY A 138 -7.37 5.55 -3.60
CA GLY A 138 -7.53 4.74 -4.79
C GLY A 138 -7.91 3.31 -4.40
N ALA A 139 -8.20 2.51 -5.41
CA ALA A 139 -8.52 1.10 -5.29
C ALA A 139 -7.69 0.29 -6.28
N GLY A 140 -7.42 -0.98 -5.94
CA GLY A 140 -6.82 -1.94 -6.85
C GLY A 140 -7.83 -2.33 -7.92
N ILE A 141 -7.44 -2.26 -9.19
CA ILE A 141 -8.33 -2.64 -10.29
C ILE A 141 -7.84 -3.96 -10.88
N VAL A 142 -8.69 -4.98 -10.79
CA VAL A 142 -8.47 -6.30 -11.40
C VAL A 142 -9.57 -6.60 -12.41
N ALA A 143 -9.41 -7.66 -13.20
CA ALA A 143 -10.36 -8.00 -14.25
C ALA A 143 -11.81 -8.24 -13.74
N ALA A 144 -11.95 -8.67 -12.48
CA ALA A 144 -13.24 -8.90 -11.83
C ALA A 144 -13.77 -7.67 -11.05
N SER A 145 -13.08 -6.53 -11.10
CA SER A 145 -13.50 -5.31 -10.39
C SER A 145 -14.82 -4.76 -10.94
N ILE A 146 -15.69 -4.33 -10.02
CA ILE A 146 -16.97 -3.70 -10.34
C ILE A 146 -16.81 -2.19 -10.10
N PRO A 147 -16.92 -1.32 -11.13
CA PRO A 147 -16.61 0.11 -11.00
C PRO A 147 -17.30 0.82 -9.82
N GLN A 148 -18.57 0.49 -9.58
CA GLN A 148 -19.34 1.07 -8.48
C GLN A 148 -18.77 0.68 -7.10
N SER A 149 -18.41 -0.60 -6.93
CA SER A 149 -17.84 -1.10 -5.68
C SER A 149 -16.46 -0.48 -5.41
N GLU A 150 -15.62 -0.32 -6.43
CA GLU A 150 -14.30 0.30 -6.28
C GLU A 150 -14.42 1.79 -5.90
N LEU A 151 -15.38 2.50 -6.48
CA LEU A 151 -15.66 3.90 -6.11
C LEU A 151 -16.15 4.02 -4.66
N GLU A 152 -17.01 3.11 -4.22
CA GLU A 152 -17.46 3.04 -2.82
C GLU A 152 -16.30 2.77 -1.87
N GLU A 153 -15.39 1.86 -2.23
CA GLU A 153 -14.18 1.61 -1.45
C GLU A 153 -13.30 2.85 -1.31
N VAL A 154 -13.06 3.59 -2.41
CA VAL A 154 -12.34 4.87 -2.38
C VAL A 154 -13.03 5.87 -1.45
N ASN A 155 -14.35 5.98 -1.53
CA ASN A 155 -15.12 6.87 -0.65
C ASN A 155 -15.04 6.45 0.83
N HIS A 156 -15.10 5.15 1.14
CA HIS A 156 -14.88 4.64 2.49
C HIS A 156 -13.47 4.94 2.98
N LYS A 157 -12.45 4.84 2.11
CA LYS A 157 -11.06 5.18 2.44
C LYS A 157 -10.92 6.67 2.80
N LEU A 158 -11.57 7.54 2.04
CA LEU A 158 -11.58 8.99 2.28
C LEU A 158 -12.46 9.40 3.47
N GLY A 159 -13.51 8.64 3.77
CA GLY A 159 -14.46 8.96 4.84
C GLY A 159 -13.80 9.16 6.21
N ALA A 160 -12.75 8.39 6.52
CA ALA A 160 -11.98 8.58 7.75
C ALA A 160 -11.28 9.94 7.82
N LEU A 161 -10.70 10.40 6.71
CA LEU A 161 -10.04 11.71 6.64
C LEU A 161 -11.05 12.86 6.68
N LYS A 162 -12.17 12.73 5.96
CA LYS A 162 -13.25 13.72 5.99
C LYS A 162 -13.81 13.91 7.41
N ARG A 163 -14.03 12.80 8.13
CA ARG A 163 -14.45 12.86 9.54
C ARG A 163 -13.41 13.53 10.44
N ALA A 164 -12.13 13.21 10.26
CA ALA A 164 -11.06 13.83 11.05
C ALA A 164 -11.00 15.35 10.84
N ILE A 165 -11.17 15.83 9.60
CA ILE A 165 -11.25 17.26 9.29
C ILE A 165 -12.44 17.90 10.01
N HIS A 166 -13.65 17.31 9.88
CA HIS A 166 -14.85 17.88 10.49
C HIS A 166 -14.76 17.95 12.03
N LEU A 167 -14.20 16.92 12.67
CA LEU A 167 -13.96 16.94 14.11
C LEU A 167 -12.99 18.05 14.51
N ALA A 168 -11.93 18.25 13.72
CA ALA A 168 -10.93 19.29 13.97
C ALA A 168 -11.48 20.72 13.82
N GLU A 169 -12.60 20.93 13.14
CA GLU A 169 -13.28 22.25 13.08
C GLU A 169 -13.93 22.64 14.42
N THR A 170 -14.16 21.66 15.29
CA THR A 170 -14.87 21.82 16.58
C THR A 170 -13.97 21.72 17.81
N ILE A 171 -12.66 21.54 17.61
CA ILE A 171 -11.62 21.52 18.66
C ILE A 171 -10.98 22.90 18.72
#